data_AF-H1BDB2-F1
#
_entry.id   AF-H1BDB2-F1
#
_cell.length_a   1.000
_cell.length_b   1.000
_cell.length_c   1.000
_cell.angle_alpha   90.00
_cell.angle_beta   90.00
_cell.angle_gamma   90.00
#
_symmetry.space_group_name_H-M   'P 1'
#
loop_
_entity.id
_entity.type
_entity.pdbx_description
1 polymer ?
#
loop_
_entity_poly.entity_id
_entity_poly.type
_entity_poly.pdbx_seq_one_letter_code
_entity_poly.pdbx_strand_id
1 'polypeptide(L)'
;MATNKNKHLTQDDRNVIAIGIVNGSSKKAIADNLGKDKSTIGKEIRAHRYLSHKSTLSLECENYAHCKFKRKNCTVNCPDYSKFRCK
;
A
#
# COMPACT_ATOMS: atom_id res chain seq x y z
N MET A 1 27.63 1.51 12.05
CA MET A 1 26.16 1.46 12.08
C MET A 1 25.72 0.15 12.69
N ALA A 2 24.96 0.16 13.78
CA ALA A 2 24.52 -1.06 14.46
C ALA A 2 23.55 -1.84 13.55
N THR A 3 23.92 -3.05 13.13
CA THR A 3 23.07 -3.86 12.27
C THR A 3 22.06 -4.60 13.14
N ASN A 4 20.76 -4.30 13.01
CA ASN A 4 19.69 -5.01 13.74
C ASN A 4 19.30 -6.34 13.08
N LYS A 5 20.27 -6.99 12.40
CA LYS A 5 20.12 -8.29 11.76
C LYS A 5 19.68 -9.33 12.80
N ASN A 6 18.69 -10.14 12.44
CA ASN A 6 18.15 -11.26 13.24
C ASN A 6 17.52 -10.89 14.59
N LYS A 7 17.38 -9.60 14.92
CA LYS A 7 16.62 -9.17 16.09
C LYS A 7 15.13 -9.10 15.77
N HIS A 8 14.29 -9.43 16.74
CA HIS A 8 12.85 -9.18 16.65
C HIS A 8 12.56 -7.68 16.48
N LEU A 9 11.36 -7.37 15.97
CA LEU A 9 10.86 -6.00 15.98
C LEU A 9 10.47 -5.62 17.41
N THR A 10 10.85 -4.42 17.80
CA THR A 10 10.34 -3.78 19.02
C THR A 10 9.04 -3.02 18.73
N GLN A 11 8.38 -2.53 19.77
CA GLN A 11 7.21 -1.66 19.60
C GLN A 11 7.60 -0.31 18.95
N ASP A 12 8.78 0.23 19.25
CA ASP A 12 9.30 1.42 18.59
C ASP A 12 9.54 1.19 17.09
N ASP A 13 10.11 0.04 16.72
CA ASP A 13 10.29 -0.32 15.30
C ASP A 13 8.94 -0.29 14.56
N ARG A 14 7.87 -0.79 15.20
CA ARG A 14 6.50 -0.77 14.64
C ARG A 14 5.96 0.65 14.49
N ASN A 15 6.20 1.51 15.47
CA ASN A 15 5.80 2.92 15.41
C ASN A 15 6.51 3.64 14.24
N VAL A 16 7.82 3.40 14.06
CA VAL A 16 8.59 3.95 12.93
C VAL A 16 8.05 3.44 11.59
N ILE A 17 7.69 2.15 11.49
CA ILE A 17 7.07 1.60 10.28
C ILE A 17 5.73 2.29 9.99
N ALA A 18 4.88 2.48 10.99
CA ALA A 18 3.59 3.14 10.84
C ALA A 18 3.74 4.58 10.33
N ILE A 19 4.63 5.36 10.96
CA ILE A 19 4.96 6.74 10.53
C ILE A 19 5.50 6.74 9.10
N GLY A 20 6.40 5.80 8.77
CA GLY A 20 6.94 5.67 7.41
C GLY A 20 5.87 5.43 6.35
N ILE A 21 4.85 4.63 6.65
CA ILE A 21 3.71 4.38 5.75
C ILE A 21 2.87 5.65 5.56
N VAL A 22 2.55 6.35 6.65
CA VAL A 22 1.79 7.62 6.60
C VAL A 22 2.52 8.67 5.77
N ASN A 23 3.85 8.71 5.88
CA ASN A 23 4.70 9.63 5.12
C ASN A 23 4.97 9.17 3.66
N GLY A 24 4.32 8.10 3.18
CA GLY A 24 4.51 7.59 1.82
C GLY A 24 5.89 6.97 1.54
N SER A 25 6.65 6.63 2.58
CA SER A 25 7.99 6.05 2.41
C SER A 25 7.95 4.63 1.83
N SER A 26 8.91 4.32 0.97
CA SER A 26 9.05 2.96 0.43
C SER A 26 9.45 1.95 1.52
N LYS A 27 9.07 0.68 1.35
CA LYS A 27 9.46 -0.39 2.29
C LYS A 27 10.98 -0.54 2.43
N LYS A 28 11.73 -0.20 1.37
CA LYS A 28 13.19 -0.21 1.40
C LYS A 28 13.73 0.95 2.24
N ALA A 29 13.22 2.17 2.07
CA ALA A 29 13.64 3.31 2.87
C ALA A 29 13.38 3.07 4.37
N ILE A 30 12.22 2.51 4.72
CA ILE A 30 11.89 2.14 6.12
C ILE A 30 12.85 1.07 6.65
N ALA A 31 13.16 0.06 5.84
CA ALA A 31 14.08 -1.01 6.21
C ALA A 31 15.52 -0.49 6.42
N ASP A 32 15.98 0.39 5.54
CA ASP A 32 17.30 1.02 5.61
C ASP A 32 17.41 1.90 6.87
N ASN A 33 16.34 2.63 7.24
CA ASN A 33 16.28 3.43 8.47
C ASN A 33 16.39 2.56 9.74
N LEU A 34 15.68 1.45 9.80
CA LEU A 34 15.71 0.54 10.97
C LEU A 34 16.91 -0.43 10.98
N GLY A 35 17.68 -0.48 9.89
CA GLY A 35 18.74 -1.49 9.70
C GLY A 35 18.20 -2.92 9.68
N LYS A 36 17.00 -3.12 9.11
CA LYS A 36 16.29 -4.41 9.00
C LYS A 36 16.17 -4.84 7.54
N ASP A 37 15.80 -6.10 7.33
CA ASP A 37 15.52 -6.59 5.97
C ASP A 37 14.16 -6.09 5.46
N LYS A 38 14.08 -5.76 4.15
CA LYS A 38 12.84 -5.31 3.49
C LYS A 38 11.71 -6.33 3.65
N SER A 39 12.00 -7.62 3.62
CA SER A 39 11.00 -8.68 3.79
C SER A 39 10.43 -8.69 5.21
N THR A 40 11.22 -8.34 6.23
CA THR A 40 10.76 -8.21 7.62
C THR A 40 9.72 -7.10 7.74
N ILE A 41 10.01 -5.91 7.20
CA ILE A 41 9.05 -4.79 7.15
C ILE A 41 7.78 -5.22 6.40
N GLY A 42 7.93 -5.93 5.28
CA GLY A 42 6.79 -6.42 4.50
C GLY A 42 5.93 -7.47 5.22
N LYS A 43 6.54 -8.36 6.02
CA LYS A 43 5.81 -9.32 6.87
C LYS A 43 5.06 -8.60 7.98
N GLU A 44 5.70 -7.64 8.64
CA GLU A 44 5.08 -6.83 9.71
C GLU A 44 3.84 -6.09 9.21
N ILE A 45 3.94 -5.40 8.07
CA ILE A 45 2.81 -4.70 7.46
C ILE A 45 1.68 -5.67 7.11
N ARG A 46 2.01 -6.85 6.56
CA ARG A 46 0.98 -7.84 6.22
C ARG A 46 0.27 -8.42 7.43
N ALA A 47 0.98 -8.62 8.55
CA ALA A 47 0.43 -9.15 9.78
C ALA A 47 -0.53 -8.16 10.47
N HIS A 48 -0.29 -6.85 10.34
CA HIS A 48 -1.05 -5.83 11.08
C HIS A 48 -1.93 -4.93 10.19
N ARG A 49 -1.85 -5.04 8.86
CA ARG A 49 -2.79 -4.33 7.99
C ARG A 49 -4.19 -4.92 8.14
N TYR A 50 -5.18 -4.03 8.17
CA TYR A 50 -6.58 -4.40 8.06
C TYR A 50 -7.21 -3.66 6.88
N LEU A 51 -8.21 -4.28 6.27
CA LEU A 51 -8.98 -3.64 5.21
C LEU A 51 -9.95 -2.64 5.86
N SER A 52 -9.67 -1.34 5.75
CA SER A 52 -10.54 -0.31 6.34
C SER A 52 -11.82 -0.09 5.55
N HIS A 53 -11.78 -0.20 4.22
CA HIS A 53 -12.93 0.00 3.36
C HIS A 53 -12.80 -0.85 2.10
N LYS A 54 -13.87 -1.56 1.73
CA LYS A 54 -13.98 -2.26 0.46
C LYS A 54 -14.75 -1.38 -0.51
N SER A 55 -14.12 -0.94 -1.59
CA SER A 55 -14.85 -0.19 -2.63
C SER A 55 -15.96 -1.07 -3.22
N THR A 56 -17.16 -0.50 -3.32
CA THR A 56 -18.29 -1.12 -4.04
C THR A 56 -18.16 -0.99 -5.55
N LEU A 57 -17.13 -0.29 -6.05
CA LEU A 57 -16.78 -0.31 -7.46
C LEU A 57 -16.60 -1.74 -7.94
N SER A 58 -17.45 -2.16 -8.86
CA SER A 58 -17.36 -3.48 -9.48
C SER A 58 -16.17 -3.60 -10.44
N LEU A 59 -15.64 -2.48 -10.92
CA LEU A 59 -14.54 -2.44 -11.87
C LEU A 59 -13.55 -1.32 -11.53
N GLU A 60 -12.27 -1.66 -11.39
CA GLU A 60 -11.18 -0.73 -11.06
C GLU A 60 -10.75 0.08 -12.30
N CYS A 61 -11.57 1.05 -12.70
CA CYS A 61 -11.28 1.96 -13.79
C CYS A 61 -10.58 3.24 -13.30
N GLU A 62 -9.43 3.57 -13.90
CA GLU A 62 -8.68 4.81 -13.64
C GLU A 62 -9.54 6.06 -13.90
N ASN A 63 -10.39 6.00 -14.93
CA ASN A 63 -11.29 7.09 -15.31
C ASN A 63 -12.57 7.14 -14.47
N TYR A 64 -12.77 6.26 -13.49
CA TYR A 64 -14.06 6.13 -12.79
C TYR A 64 -14.52 7.45 -12.12
N ALA A 65 -13.61 8.17 -11.48
CA ALA A 65 -13.92 9.44 -10.83
C ALA A 65 -14.43 10.50 -11.82
N HIS A 66 -13.88 10.53 -13.03
CA HIS A 66 -14.19 11.52 -14.09
C HIS A 66 -14.96 10.91 -15.28
N CYS A 67 -15.61 9.76 -15.05
CA CYS A 67 -16.22 8.99 -16.12
C CYS A 67 -17.39 9.76 -16.76
N LYS A 68 -17.31 9.98 -18.08
CA LYS A 68 -18.35 10.65 -18.88
C LYS A 68 -19.72 9.98 -18.76
N PHE A 69 -19.74 8.67 -18.53
CA PHE A 69 -20.95 7.84 -18.37
C PHE A 69 -21.52 7.84 -16.93
N LYS A 70 -21.10 8.79 -16.07
CA LYS A 70 -21.61 8.96 -14.71
C LYS A 70 -21.56 7.69 -13.84
N ARG A 71 -20.53 6.86 -14.02
CA ARG A 71 -20.25 5.65 -13.21
C ARG A 71 -21.30 4.53 -13.26
N LYS A 72 -22.39 4.68 -14.01
CA LYS A 72 -23.52 3.73 -13.98
C LYS A 72 -23.17 2.37 -14.59
N ASN A 73 -22.42 2.35 -15.70
CA ASN A 73 -22.16 1.15 -16.51
C ASN A 73 -20.67 0.99 -16.82
N CYS A 74 -19.80 0.97 -15.79
CA CYS A 74 -18.38 0.69 -16.02
C CYS A 74 -18.18 -0.81 -16.27
N THR A 75 -17.92 -1.16 -17.53
CA THR A 75 -17.70 -2.55 -17.98
C THR A 75 -16.35 -2.68 -18.65
N VAL A 76 -15.82 -3.91 -18.73
CA VAL A 76 -14.55 -4.21 -19.42
C VAL A 76 -14.59 -3.90 -20.92
N ASN A 77 -15.79 -3.83 -21.51
CA ASN A 77 -16.02 -3.51 -22.92
C ASN A 77 -16.23 -2.01 -23.15
N CYS A 78 -16.12 -1.18 -22.12
CA CYS A 78 -16.25 0.27 -22.27
C CYS A 78 -15.04 0.83 -23.05
N PRO A 79 -15.24 1.62 -24.13
CA PRO A 79 -14.13 2.21 -24.90
C PRO A 79 -13.21 3.12 -24.08
N ASP A 80 -13.75 3.78 -23.06
CA ASP A 80 -13.02 4.67 -22.14
C ASP A 80 -12.47 3.94 -20.90
N TYR A 81 -12.58 2.60 -20.85
CA TYR A 81 -12.04 1.83 -19.73
C TYR A 81 -10.51 1.84 -19.75
N SER A 82 -9.91 2.36 -18.68
CA SER A 82 -8.50 2.19 -18.38
C SER A 82 -8.37 1.47 -17.04
N LYS A 83 -7.59 0.40 -16.99
CA LYS A 83 -7.34 -0.32 -15.74
C LYS A 83 -6.52 0.55 -14.79
N PHE A 84 -7.00 0.72 -13.55
CA PHE A 84 -6.26 1.43 -12.51
C PHE A 84 -4.86 0.82 -12.31
N ARG A 85 -3.86 1.69 -12.20
CA ARG A 85 -2.50 1.33 -11.82
C ARG A 85 -2.07 2.22 -10.66
N CYS A 86 -1.57 1.59 -9.60
CA CYS A 86 -0.86 2.32 -8.56
C CYS A 86 0.43 2.90 -9.18
N LYS A 87 0.64 4.20 -9.04
CA LYS A 87 1.87 4.88 -9.48
C LYS A 87 2.97 4.75 -8.43
#